data_AF-A0A6I5NEV7-F1
#
_entry.id   AF-A0A6I5NEV7-F1
#
_cell.length_a   1.000
_cell.length_b   1.000
_cell.length_c   1.000
_cell.angle_alpha   90.00
_cell.angle_beta   90.00
_cell.angle_gamma   90.00
#
_symmetry.space_group_name_H-M   'P 1'
#
loop_
_entity.id
_entity.type
_entity.pdbx_description
1 polymer ?
#
loop_
_entity_poly.entity_id
_entity_poly.type
_entity_poly.pdbx_seq_one_letter_code
_entity_poly.pdbx_strand_id
1 'polypeptide(L)'
;MRLLLWMSVLLASVWAAHWGSDQLAVPLAKLRRQWGLSEAAGAAFVALATASPEIGTNAASALQGFSDIGLGNLLGSNIISIPAIVTVAYWASRSQRPQRSDV
;
A
#
# COMPACT_ATOMS: atom_id res chain seq x y z
N MET A 1 0.16 -7.94 -31.36
CA MET A 1 -0.12 -6.53 -30.99
C MET A 1 -0.75 -6.36 -29.60
N ARG A 2 -1.86 -7.04 -29.25
CA ARG A 2 -2.55 -6.85 -27.95
C ARG A 2 -1.69 -7.17 -26.71
N LEU A 3 -0.84 -8.20 -26.76
CA LEU A 3 0.02 -8.57 -25.63
C LEU A 3 1.05 -7.47 -25.29
N LEU A 4 1.68 -6.89 -26.31
CA LEU A 4 2.65 -5.81 -26.14
C LEU A 4 2.01 -4.56 -25.51
N LEU A 5 0.77 -4.24 -25.88
CA LEU A 5 0.01 -3.17 -25.25
C LEU A 5 -0.20 -3.45 -23.75
N TRP A 6 -0.69 -4.64 -23.37
CA TRP A 6 -0.89 -4.98 -21.96
C TRP A 6 0.41 -4.99 -21.15
N MET A 7 1.53 -5.44 -21.74
CA MET A 7 2.84 -5.36 -21.10
C MET A 7 3.28 -3.91 -20.88
N SER A 8 3.08 -3.02 -21.86
CA SER A 8 3.41 -1.60 -21.71
C SER A 8 2.57 -0.94 -20.62
N VAL A 9 1.27 -1.28 -20.52
CA VAL A 9 0.37 -0.81 -19.46
C VAL A 9 0.85 -1.31 -18.10
N LEU A 10 1.22 -2.58 -17.97
CA LEU A 10 1.73 -3.12 -16.70
C LEU A 10 3.01 -2.42 -16.25
N LEU A 11 3.97 -2.21 -17.16
CA LEU A 11 5.21 -1.50 -16.84
C LEU A 11 4.95 -0.04 -16.45
N ALA A 12 4.06 0.64 -17.18
CA ALA A 12 3.64 2.00 -16.86
C ALA A 12 2.95 2.08 -15.49
N SER A 13 2.10 1.11 -15.14
CA SER A 13 1.44 1.04 -13.84
C SER A 13 2.42 0.81 -12.69
N VAL A 14 3.40 -0.08 -12.85
CA VAL A 14 4.45 -0.30 -11.83
C VAL A 14 5.27 0.98 -11.64
N TRP A 15 5.66 1.63 -12.73
CA TRP A 15 6.39 2.90 -12.68
C TRP A 15 5.56 3.99 -12.01
N ALA A 16 4.30 4.13 -12.37
CA ALA A 16 3.38 5.10 -11.79
C ALA A 16 3.14 4.84 -10.29
N ALA A 17 3.05 3.57 -9.87
CA ALA A 17 2.90 3.20 -8.46
C ALA A 17 4.14 3.58 -7.63
N HIS A 18 5.34 3.28 -8.14
CA HIS A 18 6.59 3.69 -7.50
C HIS A 18 6.66 5.22 -7.36
N TRP A 19 6.46 5.94 -8.47
CA TRP A 19 6.48 7.40 -8.48
C TRP A 19 5.41 8.01 -7.57
N GLY A 20 4.19 7.46 -7.58
CA GLY A 20 3.10 7.90 -6.74
C GLY A 20 3.40 7.73 -5.25
N SER A 21 4.05 6.62 -4.86
CA SER A 21 4.46 6.38 -3.47
C SER A 21 5.44 7.44 -2.98
N ASP A 22 6.46 7.78 -3.76
CA ASP A 22 7.44 8.80 -3.41
C ASP A 22 6.79 10.19 -3.24
N GLN A 23 5.86 10.52 -4.14
CA GLN A 23 5.17 11.81 -4.13
C GLN A 23 4.18 11.95 -2.96
N LEU A 24 3.58 10.85 -2.50
CA LEU A 24 2.64 10.86 -1.38
C LEU A 24 3.34 10.82 -0.01
N ALA A 25 4.55 10.27 0.07
CA ALA A 25 5.27 10.13 1.33
C ALA A 25 5.55 11.47 2.01
N VAL A 26 6.03 12.48 1.27
CA VAL A 26 6.40 13.79 1.83
C VAL A 26 5.18 14.59 2.34
N PRO A 27 4.08 14.74 1.57
CA PRO A 27 2.86 15.37 2.06
C PRO A 27 2.25 14.66 3.26
N LEU A 28 2.18 13.33 3.26
CA LEU A 28 1.64 12.56 4.39
C LEU A 28 2.48 12.74 5.66
N ALA A 29 3.81 12.77 5.54
CA ALA A 29 4.69 13.06 6.66
C ALA A 29 4.52 14.48 7.20
N LYS A 30 4.33 15.48 6.33
CA LYS A 30 4.03 16.86 6.72
C LYS A 30 2.66 16.96 7.42
N LEU A 31 1.64 16.32 6.88
CA LEU A 31 0.28 16.32 7.42
C LEU A 31 0.25 15.66 8.81
N ARG A 32 0.94 14.51 8.97
CA ARG A 32 1.13 13.85 10.27
C ARG A 32 1.66 14.82 11.32
N ARG A 33 2.72 15.58 10.98
CA ARG A 33 3.35 16.55 11.89
C ARG A 33 2.44 17.74 12.20
N GLN A 34 1.74 18.27 11.19
CA GLN A 34 0.81 19.39 11.37
C GLN A 34 -0.37 19.03 12.27
N TRP A 35 -0.88 17.80 12.18
CA TRP A 35 -1.98 17.32 13.01
C TRP A 35 -1.54 16.79 14.38
N GLY A 36 -0.24 16.86 14.70
CA GLY A 36 0.29 16.38 15.98
C GLY A 36 0.11 14.88 16.20
N LEU A 37 0.00 14.10 15.12
CA LEU A 37 -0.22 12.65 15.22
C LEU A 37 1.05 11.93 15.70
N SER A 38 0.89 11.01 16.64
CA SER A 38 1.94 10.08 17.05
C SER A 38 2.42 9.23 15.87
N GLU A 39 3.60 8.62 15.96
CA GLU A 39 4.09 7.71 14.90
C GLU A 39 3.08 6.60 14.59
N ALA A 40 2.45 6.03 15.62
CA ALA A 40 1.43 4.99 15.46
C ALA A 40 0.16 5.51 14.78
N ALA A 41 -0.35 6.68 15.21
CA ALA A 41 -1.53 7.28 14.60
C ALA A 41 -1.26 7.73 13.15
N GLY A 42 -0.06 8.24 12.87
CA GLY A 42 0.38 8.59 11.53
C GLY A 42 0.49 7.38 10.61
N ALA A 43 1.04 6.26 11.10
CA ALA A 43 1.10 5.01 10.35
C ALA A 43 -0.30 4.47 10.02
N ALA A 44 -1.24 4.53 10.98
CA ALA A 44 -2.64 4.16 10.75
C ALA A 44 -3.32 5.06 9.72
N PHE A 45 -3.06 6.37 9.76
CA PHE A 45 -3.56 7.33 8.77
C PHE A 45 -3.03 7.03 7.36
N VAL A 46 -1.72 6.78 7.22
CA VAL A 46 -1.12 6.39 5.94
C VAL A 46 -1.72 5.08 5.44
N ALA A 47 -1.88 4.08 6.32
CA ALA A 47 -2.49 2.80 5.97
C ALA A 47 -3.92 2.97 5.42
N LEU A 48 -4.74 3.82 6.04
CA LEU A 48 -6.07 4.18 5.56
C LEU A 48 -6.03 4.85 4.18
N ALA A 49 -5.09 5.77 3.95
CA ALA A 49 -4.94 6.43 2.67
C ALA A 49 -4.62 5.41 1.55
N THR A 50 -3.73 4.46 1.80
CA THR A 50 -3.44 3.38 0.84
C THR A 50 -4.61 2.42 0.61
N ALA A 51 -5.50 2.22 1.59
CA ALA A 51 -6.68 1.35 1.48
C ALA A 51 -7.90 2.02 0.81
N SER A 52 -7.75 3.28 0.39
CA SER A 52 -8.85 4.06 -0.21
C SER A 52 -9.42 3.43 -1.49
N PRO A 53 -8.60 2.90 -2.42
CA PRO A 53 -9.13 2.21 -3.60
C PRO A 53 -9.98 0.99 -3.25
N GLU A 54 -9.54 0.18 -2.28
CA GLU A 54 -10.26 -1.01 -1.81
C GLU A 54 -11.59 -0.64 -1.17
N ILE A 55 -11.60 0.39 -0.32
CA ILE A 55 -12.84 0.94 0.24
C ILE A 55 -13.78 1.39 -0.89
N GLY A 56 -13.27 2.06 -1.91
CA GLY A 56 -14.04 2.48 -3.09
C GLY A 56 -14.65 1.30 -3.85
N THR A 57 -13.87 0.25 -4.12
CA THR A 57 -14.37 -0.97 -4.79
C THR A 57 -15.42 -1.69 -3.94
N ASN A 58 -15.23 -1.78 -2.63
CA ASN A 58 -16.16 -2.47 -1.74
C ASN A 58 -17.48 -1.69 -1.60
N ALA A 59 -17.39 -0.36 -1.47
CA ALA A 59 -18.56 0.51 -1.46
C ALA A 59 -19.34 0.43 -2.79
N ALA A 60 -18.63 0.46 -3.93
CA ALA A 60 -19.25 0.32 -5.24
C ALA A 60 -19.96 -1.03 -5.41
N SER A 61 -19.34 -2.13 -4.96
CA SER A 61 -19.94 -3.47 -5.00
C SER A 61 -21.18 -3.58 -4.11
N ALA A 62 -21.15 -2.98 -2.92
CA ALA A 62 -22.30 -2.94 -2.03
C ALA A 62 -23.48 -2.17 -2.64
N LEU A 63 -23.21 -1.02 -3.27
CA LEU A 63 -24.23 -0.21 -3.96
C LEU A 63 -24.84 -0.93 -5.17
N GLN A 64 -24.10 -1.81 -5.82
CA GLN A 64 -24.57 -2.60 -6.98
C GLN A 64 -25.27 -3.91 -6.59
N GLY A 65 -25.40 -4.22 -5.29
CA GLY A 65 -26.01 -5.46 -4.81
C GLY A 65 -25.10 -6.69 -4.92
N PHE A 66 -23.80 -6.50 -5.19
CA PHE A 66 -22.78 -7.56 -5.27
C PHE A 66 -21.85 -7.55 -4.05
N SER A 67 -22.42 -7.43 -2.84
CA SER A 67 -21.67 -7.30 -1.59
C SER A 67 -20.70 -8.46 -1.35
N ASP A 68 -21.08 -9.68 -1.76
CA ASP A 68 -20.26 -10.89 -1.55
C ASP A 68 -18.95 -10.83 -2.35
N ILE A 69 -18.99 -10.22 -3.54
CA ILE A 69 -17.80 -9.99 -4.37
C ILE A 69 -16.89 -8.93 -3.71
N GLY A 70 -17.49 -7.86 -3.17
CA GLY A 70 -16.76 -6.84 -2.41
C GLY A 70 -16.08 -7.40 -1.16
N LEU A 71 -16.79 -8.20 -0.38
CA LEU A 71 -16.28 -8.92 0.79
C LEU A 71 -15.15 -9.88 0.42
N GLY A 72 -15.33 -10.67 -0.64
CA GLY A 72 -14.31 -11.57 -1.16
C GLY A 72 -13.03 -10.83 -1.55
N ASN A 73 -13.15 -9.69 -2.23
CA ASN A 73 -12.02 -8.84 -2.59
C ASN A 73 -11.31 -8.29 -1.35
N LEU A 74 -12.05 -7.76 -0.37
CA LEU A 74 -11.51 -7.18 0.85
C LEU A 74 -10.76 -8.21 1.71
N LEU A 75 -11.31 -9.41 1.85
CA LEU A 75 -10.67 -10.48 2.62
C LEU A 75 -9.48 -11.06 1.87
N GLY A 76 -9.63 -11.31 0.57
CA GLY A 76 -8.57 -11.91 -0.26
C GLY A 76 -7.32 -11.04 -0.35
N SER A 77 -7.48 -9.72 -0.52
CA SER A 77 -6.35 -8.79 -0.58
C SER A 77 -5.59 -8.75 0.75
N ASN A 78 -6.28 -8.75 1.89
CA ASN A 78 -5.63 -8.74 3.21
C ASN A 78 -4.91 -10.06 3.54
N ILE A 79 -5.50 -11.21 3.17
CA ILE A 79 -4.90 -12.53 3.38
C ILE A 79 -3.55 -12.66 2.66
N ILE A 80 -3.42 -12.07 1.46
CA ILE A 80 -2.17 -12.10 0.70
C ILE A 80 -1.22 -10.98 1.15
N SER A 81 -1.75 -9.77 1.37
CA SER A 81 -0.94 -8.58 1.61
C SER A 81 -0.24 -8.61 2.97
N ILE A 82 -0.90 -9.06 4.04
CA ILE A 82 -0.30 -9.06 5.38
C ILE A 82 0.96 -9.95 5.42
N PRO A 83 0.91 -11.24 5.02
CA PRO A 83 2.12 -12.07 4.96
C PRO A 83 3.18 -11.52 4.02
N ALA A 84 2.79 -10.99 2.85
CA ALA A 84 3.73 -10.46 1.86
C ALA A 84 4.49 -9.24 2.41
N ILE A 85 3.79 -8.26 2.98
CA ILE A 85 4.38 -7.05 3.56
C ILE A 85 5.29 -7.43 4.73
N VAL A 86 4.85 -8.30 5.64
CA VAL A 86 5.66 -8.76 6.77
C VAL A 86 6.93 -9.46 6.28
N THR A 87 6.83 -10.33 5.28
CA THR A 87 7.97 -11.06 4.71
C THR A 87 8.99 -10.10 4.09
N VAL A 88 8.53 -9.17 3.25
CA VAL A 88 9.41 -8.19 2.58
C VAL A 88 10.04 -7.25 3.60
N ALA A 89 9.26 -6.74 4.56
CA ALA A 89 9.76 -5.84 5.60
C ALA A 89 10.78 -6.54 6.51
N TYR A 90 10.52 -7.79 6.90
CA TYR A 90 11.46 -8.60 7.68
C TYR A 90 12.79 -8.80 6.93
N TRP A 91 12.71 -9.15 5.65
CA TRP A 91 13.90 -9.35 4.82
C TRP A 91 14.70 -8.05 4.63
N ALA A 92 14.01 -6.94 4.33
CA ALA A 92 14.63 -5.62 4.19
C ALA A 92 15.32 -5.15 5.49
N SER A 93 14.66 -5.35 6.65
CA SER A 93 15.22 -5.04 7.97
C SER A 93 16.49 -5.85 8.26
N ARG A 94 16.53 -7.12 7.84
CA ARG A 94 17.71 -7.97 8.03
C ARG A 94 18.92 -7.51 7.21
N SER A 95 18.67 -6.92 6.03
CA SER A 95 19.73 -6.42 5.13
C SER A 95 20.31 -5.07 5.57
N GLN A 96 19.65 -4.35 6.49
CA GLN A 96 20.07 -3.03 6.94
C GLN A 96 20.80 -3.03 8.28
N ARG A 97 21.07 -4.19 8.91
CA ARG A 97 21.91 -4.23 10.12
C ARG A 97 23.31 -3.72 9.77
N PRO A 98 23.72 -2.50 10.18
CA PRO A 98 25.11 -2.13 10.14
C PRO A 98 25.78 -3.02 11.20
N GLN A 99 26.88 -3.63 10.83
CA GLN A 99 27.80 -4.25 11.76
C GLN A 99 28.09 -3.22 12.85
N ARG A 100 27.61 -3.50 14.07
CA ARG A 100 27.94 -2.72 15.26
C ARG A 100 29.44 -2.91 15.43
N SER A 101 30.23 -1.98 14.88
CA SER A 101 31.66 -1.94 15.05
C SER A 101 31.92 -1.60 16.50
N ASP A 102 32.50 -2.56 17.20
CA ASP A 102 33.08 -2.42 18.53
C ASP A 102 33.94 -1.16 18.59
N VAL A 103 33.54 -0.18 19.43
CA VAL A 103 34.38 0.65 20.31
C VAL A 103 33.50 1.19 21.43
#